data_AF-A0A6M1UFH5-F1
#
_entry.id   AF-A0A6M1UFH5-F1
#
_cell.length_a   1.000
_cell.length_b   1.000
_cell.length_c   1.000
_cell.angle_alpha   90.00
_cell.angle_beta   90.00
_cell.angle_gamma   90.00
#
_symmetry.space_group_name_H-M   'P 1'
#
loop_
_entity.id
_entity.type
_entity.pdbx_description
1 polymer ?
#
loop_
_entity_poly.entity_id
_entity_poly.type
_entity_poly.pdbx_seq_one_letter_code
_entity_poly.pdbx_strand_id
1 'polypeptide(L)'
;MKLSCVIRNQHFQFSSLKEVLAKASEEKSGDKLAGIAAESALERAAAKVVLSEIQLKDIYENPVIPYETDEVTRIIYDDINQQIYREICGMTVGELREMILRHETGQPQLARLSRGLTSEMISAVAKLMSSIDLVIASQKMKFQAHCNTTIGEPGRLAFRCQPNHPIDDPEGILASIKEGLSYGSGDAVIGINPNNDSVESVSRLLHMTHDFMQKWQIPTQNCVLAHITTQMQALRKGAPIALMFQSLAGTQKANEAFGVNKEILDEAYHLMLTEGTSTGPNVMYFETGQGSEVSLNSDHGVDMQTLEARTYGYARHWKPFMVNNVSGFIGPETLYDGRQVIRADLEDLFMGKLHGLPMGIAPTYTNHMRADQNDQEIAGMLTALAGANFYMGVPGGDDVMLSYQDTSYHDDASLREMLGLRPLREFEQWLEKMGIMENGRLTPDAGDLSIFGEG
;
A
#
# COMPACT_ATOMS: atom_id res chain seq x y z
N MET A 1 -12.01 -29.87 -1.84
CA MET A 1 -12.97 -28.78 -2.18
C MET A 1 -14.15 -29.21 -3.07
N LYS A 2 -15.34 -28.63 -2.85
CA LYS A 2 -16.50 -28.66 -3.76
C LYS A 2 -16.53 -27.36 -4.57
N LEU A 3 -16.46 -27.45 -5.90
CA LEU A 3 -16.42 -26.28 -6.81
C LEU A 3 -17.74 -26.03 -7.56
N SER A 4 -18.85 -26.30 -6.89
CA SER A 4 -20.18 -26.10 -7.48
C SER A 4 -21.21 -25.74 -6.42
N CYS A 5 -22.26 -25.04 -6.84
CA CYS A 5 -23.42 -24.75 -6.00
C CYS A 5 -24.69 -24.65 -6.84
N VAL A 6 -25.84 -24.68 -6.17
CA VAL A 6 -27.13 -24.42 -6.80
C VAL A 6 -27.71 -23.16 -6.18
N ILE A 7 -27.98 -22.14 -7.01
CA ILE A 7 -28.64 -20.89 -6.59
C ILE A 7 -29.84 -20.67 -7.52
N ARG A 8 -31.02 -20.44 -6.94
CA ARG A 8 -32.28 -20.24 -7.68
C ARG A 8 -32.55 -21.34 -8.72
N ASN A 9 -32.31 -22.59 -8.36
CA ASN A 9 -32.43 -23.77 -9.23
C ASN A 9 -31.52 -23.79 -10.47
N GLN A 10 -30.51 -22.90 -10.54
CA GLN A 10 -29.44 -22.95 -11.54
C GLN A 10 -28.19 -23.57 -10.94
N HIS A 11 -27.57 -24.49 -11.66
CA HIS A 11 -26.33 -25.14 -11.25
C HIS A 11 -25.14 -24.35 -11.78
N PHE A 12 -24.28 -23.90 -10.87
CA PHE A 12 -23.01 -23.24 -11.18
C PHE A 12 -21.88 -24.20 -10.87
N GLN A 13 -20.93 -24.30 -11.79
CA GLN A 13 -19.74 -25.13 -11.65
C GLN A 13 -18.53 -24.33 -12.10
N PHE A 14 -17.46 -24.37 -11.31
CA PHE A 14 -16.20 -23.72 -11.58
C PHE A 14 -15.13 -24.79 -11.82
N SER A 15 -14.23 -24.52 -12.76
CA SER A 15 -13.18 -25.44 -13.20
C SER A 15 -12.01 -25.55 -12.22
N SER A 16 -11.77 -24.51 -11.41
CA SER A 16 -10.61 -24.42 -10.52
C SER A 16 -10.84 -23.46 -9.36
N LEU A 17 -9.98 -23.54 -8.33
CA LEU A 17 -9.92 -22.55 -7.25
C LEU A 17 -9.62 -21.14 -7.79
N LYS A 18 -8.72 -21.04 -8.77
CA LYS A 18 -8.36 -19.79 -9.44
C LYS A 18 -9.59 -19.11 -10.06
N GLU A 19 -10.44 -19.88 -10.74
CA GLU A 19 -11.68 -19.35 -11.31
C GLU A 19 -12.67 -18.91 -10.22
N VAL A 20 -12.80 -19.65 -9.12
CA VAL A 20 -13.65 -19.25 -7.99
C VAL A 20 -13.19 -17.92 -7.40
N LEU A 21 -11.88 -17.76 -7.16
CA LEU A 21 -11.30 -16.52 -6.64
C LEU A 21 -11.56 -15.34 -7.60
N ALA A 22 -11.35 -15.53 -8.90
CA ALA A 22 -11.57 -14.48 -9.89
C ALA A 22 -13.06 -14.07 -9.99
N LYS A 23 -13.96 -15.05 -10.12
CA LYS A 23 -15.39 -14.78 -10.26
C LYS A 23 -16.04 -14.31 -8.95
N ALA A 24 -15.41 -14.55 -7.80
CA ALA A 24 -15.88 -14.02 -6.52
C ALA A 24 -15.50 -12.54 -6.28
N SER A 25 -14.59 -11.96 -7.06
CA SER A 25 -14.27 -10.53 -6.98
C SER A 25 -15.48 -9.65 -7.27
N GLU A 26 -15.54 -8.49 -6.60
CA GLU A 26 -16.36 -7.39 -7.13
C GLU A 26 -15.87 -6.98 -8.53
N GLU A 27 -16.75 -6.35 -9.29
CA GLU A 27 -16.47 -6.01 -10.68
C GLU A 27 -15.30 -5.04 -10.82
N LYS A 28 -14.29 -5.43 -11.61
CA LYS A 28 -13.14 -4.60 -11.99
C LYS A 28 -12.88 -4.72 -13.50
N SER A 29 -12.50 -3.63 -14.16
CA SER A 29 -12.26 -3.64 -15.61
C SER A 29 -11.07 -4.52 -16.01
N GLY A 30 -10.01 -4.57 -15.20
CA GLY A 30 -8.85 -5.42 -15.49
C GLY A 30 -9.18 -6.91 -15.52
N ASP A 31 -9.96 -7.40 -14.55
CA ASP A 31 -10.41 -8.80 -14.52
C ASP A 31 -11.34 -9.12 -15.71
N LYS A 32 -12.13 -8.15 -16.17
CA LYS A 32 -12.95 -8.31 -17.39
C LYS A 32 -12.09 -8.34 -18.64
N LEU A 33 -11.09 -7.47 -18.73
CA LEU A 33 -10.16 -7.40 -19.86
C LEU A 33 -9.37 -8.71 -19.99
N ALA A 34 -8.96 -9.29 -18.86
CA ALA A 34 -8.31 -10.60 -18.79
C ALA A 34 -9.28 -11.78 -19.06
N GLY A 35 -10.59 -11.54 -19.16
CA GLY A 35 -11.60 -12.57 -19.46
C GLY A 35 -11.87 -13.54 -18.30
N ILE A 36 -11.57 -13.16 -17.07
CA ILE A 36 -11.67 -14.02 -15.86
C ILE A 36 -12.76 -13.57 -14.88
N ALA A 37 -13.34 -12.37 -15.09
CA ALA A 37 -14.45 -11.88 -14.28
C ALA A 37 -15.73 -12.73 -14.43
N ALA A 38 -16.60 -12.68 -13.43
CA ALA A 38 -17.94 -13.28 -13.53
C ALA A 38 -18.77 -12.62 -14.65
N GLU A 39 -19.50 -13.42 -15.41
CA GLU A 39 -20.35 -12.99 -16.52
C GLU A 39 -21.63 -12.30 -16.03
N SER A 40 -22.03 -12.53 -14.78
CA SER A 40 -23.22 -11.94 -14.18
C SER A 40 -23.10 -11.78 -12.66
N ALA A 41 -23.92 -10.91 -12.09
CA ALA A 41 -24.04 -10.78 -10.64
C ALA A 41 -24.48 -12.08 -9.95
N LEU A 42 -25.27 -12.91 -10.64
CA LEU A 42 -25.71 -14.21 -10.11
C LEU A 42 -24.56 -15.22 -10.05
N GLU A 43 -23.72 -15.26 -11.09
CA GLU A 43 -22.51 -16.10 -11.09
C GLU A 43 -21.50 -15.62 -10.04
N ARG A 44 -21.33 -14.30 -9.89
CA ARG A 44 -20.49 -13.72 -8.83
C ARG A 44 -20.94 -14.16 -7.45
N ALA A 45 -22.25 -14.12 -7.19
CA ALA A 45 -22.83 -14.61 -5.93
C ALA A 45 -22.61 -16.12 -5.76
N ALA A 46 -22.74 -16.91 -6.83
CA ALA A 46 -22.43 -18.34 -6.81
C ALA A 46 -20.96 -18.63 -6.48
N ALA A 47 -20.03 -17.87 -7.07
CA ALA A 47 -18.61 -17.97 -6.78
C ALA A 47 -18.30 -17.64 -5.31
N LYS A 48 -18.91 -16.58 -4.76
CA LYS A 48 -18.78 -16.24 -3.33
C LYS A 48 -19.35 -17.33 -2.40
N VAL A 49 -20.47 -17.96 -2.76
CA VAL A 49 -21.04 -19.10 -2.00
C VAL A 49 -20.14 -20.32 -2.07
N VAL A 50 -19.55 -20.63 -3.23
CA VAL A 50 -18.57 -21.70 -3.32
C VAL A 50 -17.33 -21.36 -2.47
N LEU A 51 -16.81 -20.14 -2.60
CA LEU A 51 -15.63 -19.68 -1.86
C LEU A 51 -15.82 -19.73 -0.34
N SER A 52 -17.01 -19.39 0.17
CA SER A 52 -17.29 -19.42 1.62
C SER A 52 -17.15 -20.81 2.25
N GLU A 53 -17.35 -21.87 1.46
CA GLU A 53 -17.30 -23.26 1.91
C GLU A 53 -15.94 -23.93 1.65
N ILE A 54 -15.02 -23.26 0.95
CA ILE A 54 -13.66 -23.79 0.71
C ILE A 54 -12.87 -23.73 2.02
N GLN A 55 -12.15 -24.81 2.34
CA GLN A 55 -11.28 -24.85 3.51
C GLN A 55 -9.98 -24.10 3.25
N LEU A 56 -9.41 -23.46 4.28
CA LEU A 56 -8.11 -22.83 4.20
C LEU A 56 -7.03 -23.83 3.75
N LYS A 57 -7.14 -25.10 4.15
CA LYS A 57 -6.30 -26.19 3.65
C LYS A 57 -6.35 -26.34 2.12
N ASP A 58 -7.55 -26.33 1.54
CA ASP A 58 -7.71 -26.47 0.08
C ASP A 58 -7.00 -25.31 -0.66
N ILE A 59 -7.02 -24.09 -0.11
CA ILE A 59 -6.31 -22.93 -0.67
C ILE A 59 -4.79 -23.10 -0.54
N TYR A 60 -4.31 -23.48 0.65
CA TYR A 60 -2.88 -23.70 0.91
C TYR A 60 -2.27 -24.75 -0.01
N GLU A 61 -2.96 -25.87 -0.22
CA GLU A 61 -2.45 -26.96 -1.04
C GLU A 61 -2.52 -26.65 -2.55
N ASN A 62 -3.15 -25.55 -2.95
CA ASN A 62 -3.36 -25.16 -4.35
C ASN A 62 -3.03 -23.68 -4.57
N PRO A 63 -1.76 -23.26 -4.45
CA PRO A 63 -1.35 -21.89 -4.76
C PRO A 63 -1.76 -21.53 -6.20
N VAL A 64 -2.20 -20.29 -6.42
CA VAL A 64 -2.66 -19.82 -7.73
C VAL A 64 -1.53 -19.81 -8.78
N ILE A 65 -0.28 -19.77 -8.33
CA ILE A 65 0.93 -19.94 -9.12
C ILE A 65 1.83 -20.96 -8.40
N PRO A 66 2.30 -22.05 -9.05
CA PRO A 66 3.06 -23.12 -8.40
C PRO A 66 4.35 -22.64 -7.71
N TYR A 67 4.65 -23.25 -6.56
CA TYR A 67 5.83 -22.95 -5.74
C TYR A 67 7.14 -23.13 -6.52
N GLU A 68 7.21 -24.16 -7.35
CA GLU A 68 8.40 -24.52 -8.12
C GLU A 68 8.72 -23.50 -9.21
N THR A 69 7.73 -22.71 -9.65
CA THR A 69 7.84 -21.81 -10.80
C THR A 69 7.91 -20.33 -10.43
N ASP A 70 7.68 -19.97 -9.16
CA ASP A 70 7.46 -18.58 -8.77
C ASP A 70 8.07 -18.23 -7.40
N GLU A 71 9.02 -17.30 -7.41
CA GLU A 71 9.72 -16.78 -6.24
C GLU A 71 8.78 -16.17 -5.21
N VAL A 72 7.76 -15.44 -5.68
CA VAL A 72 6.78 -14.80 -4.81
C VAL A 72 6.00 -15.87 -4.01
N THR A 73 5.54 -16.93 -4.67
CA THR A 73 4.92 -18.08 -3.98
C THR A 73 5.87 -18.71 -2.98
N ARG A 74 7.16 -18.88 -3.31
CA ARG A 74 8.13 -19.46 -2.37
C ARG A 74 8.24 -18.63 -1.10
N ILE A 75 8.47 -17.32 -1.24
CA ILE A 75 8.61 -16.42 -0.07
C ILE A 75 7.35 -16.43 0.79
N ILE A 76 6.17 -16.32 0.18
CA ILE A 76 4.90 -16.32 0.92
C ILE A 76 4.75 -17.59 1.75
N TYR A 77 5.04 -18.75 1.15
CA TYR A 77 4.84 -20.05 1.79
C TYR A 77 5.92 -20.39 2.82
N ASP A 78 7.17 -20.02 2.54
CA ASP A 78 8.31 -20.24 3.43
C ASP A 78 8.19 -19.40 4.72
N ASP A 79 7.52 -18.24 4.65
CA ASP A 79 7.25 -17.36 5.79
C ASP A 79 6.05 -17.77 6.66
N ILE A 80 5.32 -18.84 6.27
CA ILE A 80 4.16 -19.32 7.06
C ILE A 80 4.62 -20.05 8.32
N ASN A 81 4.06 -19.64 9.46
CA ASN A 81 4.17 -20.39 10.69
C ASN A 81 3.30 -21.66 10.61
N GLN A 82 3.96 -22.78 10.34
CA GLN A 82 3.32 -24.09 10.18
C GLN A 82 2.51 -24.55 11.40
N GLN A 83 2.86 -24.14 12.62
CA GLN A 83 2.09 -24.50 13.81
C GLN A 83 0.76 -23.75 13.86
N ILE A 84 0.79 -22.44 13.62
CA ILE A 84 -0.41 -21.60 13.58
C ILE A 84 -1.30 -22.03 12.41
N TYR A 85 -0.72 -22.28 11.23
CA TYR A 85 -1.45 -22.80 10.08
C TYR A 85 -2.22 -24.09 10.41
N ARG A 86 -1.58 -25.07 11.09
CA ARG A 86 -2.25 -26.32 11.49
C ARG A 86 -3.43 -26.11 12.45
N GLU A 87 -3.42 -25.05 13.25
CA GLU A 87 -4.54 -24.71 14.14
C GLU A 87 -5.76 -24.21 13.33
N ILE A 88 -5.53 -23.61 12.16
CA ILE A 88 -6.57 -22.90 11.39
C ILE A 88 -6.96 -23.58 10.08
N CYS A 89 -6.15 -24.50 9.54
CA CYS A 89 -6.31 -25.02 8.18
C CYS A 89 -7.66 -25.73 7.93
N GLY A 90 -8.32 -26.22 8.99
CA GLY A 90 -9.64 -26.85 8.89
C GLY A 90 -10.81 -25.88 8.74
N MET A 91 -10.61 -24.59 9.01
CA MET A 91 -11.66 -23.57 8.87
C MET A 91 -12.03 -23.35 7.40
N THR A 92 -13.29 -22.99 7.15
CA THR A 92 -13.69 -22.44 5.85
C THR A 92 -13.34 -20.96 5.73
N VAL A 93 -13.32 -20.42 4.51
CA VAL A 93 -13.15 -18.97 4.29
C VAL A 93 -14.29 -18.18 4.97
N GLY A 94 -15.52 -18.71 4.97
CA GLY A 94 -16.64 -18.13 5.69
C GLY A 94 -16.41 -18.07 7.21
N GLU A 95 -15.91 -19.15 7.81
CA GLU A 95 -15.56 -19.18 9.23
C GLU A 95 -14.41 -18.22 9.57
N LEU A 96 -13.41 -18.10 8.68
CA LEU A 96 -12.34 -17.11 8.81
C LEU A 96 -12.89 -15.68 8.81
N ARG A 97 -13.81 -15.35 7.89
CA ARG A 97 -14.50 -14.04 7.86
C ARG A 97 -15.17 -13.74 9.19
N GLU A 98 -16.00 -14.67 9.67
CA GLU A 98 -16.72 -14.50 10.93
C GLU A 98 -15.76 -14.34 12.12
N MET A 99 -14.68 -15.13 12.16
CA MET A 99 -13.68 -15.02 13.21
C MET A 99 -13.00 -13.65 13.21
N ILE A 100 -12.65 -13.09 12.04
CA ILE A 100 -12.05 -11.74 11.94
C ILE A 100 -13.03 -10.66 12.42
N LEU A 101 -14.32 -10.80 12.10
CA LEU A 101 -15.34 -9.78 12.41
C LEU A 101 -15.84 -9.82 13.86
N ARG A 102 -15.75 -10.95 14.56
CA ARG A 102 -16.12 -11.07 16.00
C ARG A 102 -15.56 -9.95 16.87
N HIS A 103 -16.37 -9.46 17.81
CA HIS A 103 -15.99 -8.37 18.71
C HIS A 103 -14.79 -8.71 19.59
N GLU A 104 -14.66 -9.98 19.98
CA GLU A 104 -13.60 -10.48 20.85
C GLU A 104 -12.27 -10.67 20.11
N THR A 105 -12.30 -10.71 18.77
CA THR A 105 -11.09 -10.82 17.95
C THR A 105 -10.48 -9.44 17.76
N GLY A 106 -9.42 -9.15 18.52
CA GLY A 106 -8.66 -7.90 18.43
C GLY A 106 -7.31 -8.06 17.74
N GLN A 107 -6.50 -7.00 17.76
CA GLN A 107 -5.19 -6.96 17.11
C GLN A 107 -4.26 -8.12 17.49
N PRO A 108 -4.09 -8.53 18.77
CA PRO A 108 -3.18 -9.62 19.11
C PRO A 108 -3.57 -10.96 18.46
N GLN A 109 -4.88 -11.24 18.37
CA GLN A 109 -5.40 -12.45 17.74
C GLN A 109 -5.18 -12.40 16.22
N LEU A 110 -5.48 -11.26 15.58
CA LEU A 110 -5.28 -11.07 14.14
C LEU A 110 -3.78 -11.12 13.76
N ALA A 111 -2.91 -10.55 14.57
CA ALA A 111 -1.46 -10.61 14.38
C ALA A 111 -0.89 -12.03 14.53
N ARG A 112 -1.48 -12.87 15.41
CA ARG A 112 -1.15 -14.29 15.46
C ARG A 112 -1.67 -15.01 14.22
N LEU A 113 -2.94 -14.78 13.87
CA LEU A 113 -3.63 -15.41 12.76
C LEU A 113 -2.90 -15.19 11.43
N SER A 114 -2.48 -13.96 11.15
CA SER A 114 -1.80 -13.58 9.90
C SER A 114 -0.53 -14.38 9.60
N ARG A 115 0.12 -14.92 10.64
CA ARG A 115 1.31 -15.77 10.50
C ARG A 115 1.00 -17.16 9.93
N GLY A 116 -0.25 -17.61 10.04
CA GLY A 116 -0.72 -18.89 9.50
C GLY A 116 -1.46 -18.78 8.16
N LEU A 117 -1.67 -17.56 7.65
CA LEU A 117 -2.44 -17.30 6.43
C LEU A 117 -1.50 -17.00 5.25
N THR A 118 -1.78 -17.62 4.09
CA THR A 118 -1.18 -17.22 2.82
C THR A 118 -1.95 -16.04 2.22
N SER A 119 -1.34 -15.39 1.23
CA SER A 119 -1.95 -14.28 0.50
C SER A 119 -3.27 -14.66 -0.17
N GLU A 120 -3.38 -15.86 -0.73
CA GLU A 120 -4.60 -16.35 -1.36
C GLU A 120 -5.75 -16.51 -0.35
N MET A 121 -5.46 -16.89 0.90
CA MET A 121 -6.48 -16.95 1.96
C MET A 121 -6.96 -15.57 2.39
N ILE A 122 -6.03 -14.61 2.48
CA ILE A 122 -6.32 -13.21 2.81
C ILE A 122 -7.18 -12.58 1.70
N SER A 123 -6.84 -12.82 0.43
CA SER A 123 -7.65 -12.42 -0.72
C SER A 123 -9.04 -13.08 -0.67
N ALA A 124 -9.09 -14.39 -0.43
CA ALA A 124 -10.35 -15.14 -0.37
C ALA A 124 -11.33 -14.56 0.66
N VAL A 125 -10.86 -14.24 1.86
CA VAL A 125 -11.73 -13.67 2.90
C VAL A 125 -12.18 -12.25 2.57
N ALA A 126 -11.32 -11.42 1.97
CA ALA A 126 -11.67 -10.07 1.51
C ALA A 126 -12.80 -10.09 0.46
N LYS A 127 -12.80 -11.08 -0.44
CA LYS A 127 -13.86 -11.25 -1.46
C LYS A 127 -15.24 -11.50 -0.86
N LEU A 128 -15.32 -12.00 0.38
CA LEU A 128 -16.58 -12.25 1.09
C LEU A 128 -17.01 -11.07 1.97
N MET A 129 -16.22 -9.99 2.04
CA MET A 129 -16.48 -8.84 2.89
C MET A 129 -17.20 -7.72 2.12
N SER A 130 -18.25 -7.17 2.73
CA SER A 130 -18.82 -5.90 2.31
C SER A 130 -17.85 -4.74 2.56
N SER A 131 -18.12 -3.55 2.03
CA SER A 131 -17.28 -2.37 2.32
C SER A 131 -17.22 -2.05 3.81
N ILE A 132 -18.34 -2.21 4.55
CA ILE A 132 -18.37 -2.01 6.00
C ILE A 132 -17.54 -3.07 6.72
N ASP A 133 -17.60 -4.34 6.27
CA ASP A 133 -16.78 -5.40 6.84
C ASP A 133 -15.29 -5.10 6.67
N LEU A 134 -14.87 -4.65 5.47
CA LEU A 134 -13.48 -4.26 5.19
C LEU A 134 -13.03 -3.11 6.11
N VAL A 135 -13.88 -2.10 6.32
CA VAL A 135 -13.58 -0.98 7.22
C VAL A 135 -13.44 -1.46 8.67
N ILE A 136 -14.44 -2.16 9.21
CA ILE A 136 -14.45 -2.59 10.62
C ILE A 136 -13.33 -3.60 10.90
N ALA A 137 -13.05 -4.52 9.96
CA ALA A 137 -11.95 -5.47 10.11
C ALA A 137 -10.60 -4.75 10.11
N SER A 138 -10.39 -3.79 9.21
CA SER A 138 -9.17 -2.99 9.12
C SER A 138 -8.91 -2.16 10.38
N GLN A 139 -9.94 -1.58 10.98
CA GLN A 139 -9.81 -0.78 12.21
C GLN A 139 -9.17 -1.55 13.37
N LYS A 140 -9.32 -2.87 13.40
CA LYS A 140 -8.75 -3.75 14.44
C LYS A 140 -7.24 -3.95 14.30
N MET A 141 -6.63 -3.49 13.21
CA MET A 141 -5.27 -3.81 12.82
C MET A 141 -4.43 -2.54 12.63
N LYS A 142 -3.62 -2.19 13.65
CA LYS A 142 -2.67 -1.08 13.59
C LYS A 142 -1.25 -1.56 13.87
N PHE A 143 -0.55 -1.90 12.80
CA PHE A 143 0.84 -2.32 12.86
C PHE A 143 1.76 -1.11 12.85
N GLN A 144 2.79 -1.17 13.70
CA GLN A 144 3.77 -0.12 13.85
C GLN A 144 5.08 -0.50 13.14
N ALA A 145 5.79 0.52 12.67
CA ALA A 145 7.14 0.40 12.15
C ALA A 145 7.96 1.63 12.54
N HIS A 146 9.28 1.46 12.69
CA HIS A 146 10.19 2.53 13.08
C HIS A 146 11.33 2.70 12.07
N CYS A 147 11.47 3.92 11.55
CA CYS A 147 12.59 4.37 10.73
C CYS A 147 13.37 5.45 11.50
N ASN A 148 13.16 6.74 11.25
CA ASN A 148 13.51 7.82 12.20
C ASN A 148 12.32 8.25 13.05
N THR A 149 11.11 8.04 12.53
CA THR A 149 9.83 8.24 13.23
C THR A 149 9.10 6.92 13.40
N THR A 150 8.10 6.89 14.28
CA THR A 150 7.26 5.70 14.50
C THR A 150 5.90 5.86 13.83
N ILE A 151 5.63 5.08 12.77
CA ILE A 151 4.33 5.08 12.08
C ILE A 151 3.37 4.06 12.70
N GLY A 152 2.07 4.31 12.61
CA GLY A 152 1.02 3.37 13.02
C GLY A 152 0.63 3.40 14.49
N GLU A 153 1.12 4.36 15.26
CA GLU A 153 0.65 4.59 16.64
C GLU A 153 -0.86 4.92 16.66
N PRO A 154 -1.62 4.45 17.67
CA PRO A 154 -3.01 4.84 17.83
C PRO A 154 -3.20 6.36 17.89
N GLY A 155 -4.21 6.87 17.19
CA GLY A 155 -4.51 8.31 17.16
C GLY A 155 -3.62 9.11 16.20
N ARG A 156 -2.79 8.46 15.37
CA ARG A 156 -1.92 9.14 14.41
C ARG A 156 -2.24 8.75 12.96
N LEU A 157 -2.01 9.69 12.05
CA LEU A 157 -2.09 9.53 10.61
C LEU A 157 -0.93 10.30 9.97
N ALA A 158 -0.11 9.63 9.18
CA ALA A 158 1.08 10.22 8.57
C ALA A 158 0.85 10.57 7.09
N PHE A 159 1.70 11.43 6.54
CA PHE A 159 1.64 11.82 5.14
C PHE A 159 3.02 11.80 4.51
N ARG A 160 3.09 11.28 3.29
CA ARG A 160 4.24 11.44 2.40
C ARG A 160 4.17 12.83 1.78
N CYS A 161 5.21 13.65 1.92
CA CYS A 161 5.33 14.84 1.08
C CYS A 161 5.93 14.39 -0.27
N GLN A 162 5.20 14.60 -1.37
CA GLN A 162 5.60 14.22 -2.73
C GLN A 162 5.85 15.48 -3.60
N PRO A 163 7.08 16.02 -3.57
CA PRO A 163 7.41 17.27 -4.25
C PRO A 163 8.00 16.99 -5.65
N ASN A 164 7.24 16.29 -6.49
CA ASN A 164 7.70 15.96 -7.84
C ASN A 164 7.81 17.22 -8.72
N HIS A 165 8.80 17.25 -9.63
CA HIS A 165 8.97 18.35 -10.58
C HIS A 165 9.27 17.81 -11.98
N PRO A 166 8.66 18.34 -13.07
CA PRO A 166 8.76 17.77 -14.43
C PRO A 166 10.17 17.62 -15.00
N ILE A 167 11.15 18.34 -14.44
CA ILE A 167 12.55 18.33 -14.86
C ILE A 167 13.53 18.14 -13.69
N ASP A 168 13.04 17.68 -12.52
CA ASP A 168 13.81 17.57 -11.28
C ASP A 168 14.55 18.86 -10.89
N ASP A 169 13.86 20.01 -11.00
CA ASP A 169 14.44 21.30 -10.65
C ASP A 169 14.55 21.44 -9.12
N PRO A 170 15.75 21.63 -8.55
CA PRO A 170 15.94 21.70 -7.11
C PRO A 170 15.13 22.81 -6.42
N GLU A 171 14.98 23.98 -7.05
CA GLU A 171 14.24 25.10 -6.44
C GLU A 171 12.74 24.81 -6.40
N GLY A 172 12.18 24.29 -7.49
CA GLY A 172 10.78 23.85 -7.56
C GLY A 172 10.46 22.74 -6.55
N ILE A 173 11.34 21.75 -6.43
CA ILE A 173 11.18 20.68 -5.44
C ILE A 173 11.23 21.25 -4.02
N LEU A 174 12.22 22.10 -3.70
CA LEU A 174 12.33 22.71 -2.36
C LEU A 174 11.13 23.61 -2.03
N ALA A 175 10.58 24.34 -3.01
CA ALA A 175 9.36 25.12 -2.82
C ALA A 175 8.18 24.22 -2.44
N SER A 176 8.01 23.10 -3.14
CA SER A 176 6.96 22.12 -2.86
C SER A 176 7.16 21.41 -1.51
N ILE A 177 8.40 21.11 -1.11
CA ILE A 177 8.71 20.58 0.23
C ILE A 177 8.27 21.57 1.32
N LYS A 178 8.61 22.85 1.15
CA LYS A 178 8.24 23.90 2.12
C LYS A 178 6.71 24.02 2.24
N GLU A 179 6.00 23.93 1.12
CA GLU A 179 4.54 23.93 1.13
C GLU A 179 3.98 22.70 1.85
N GLY A 180 4.45 21.49 1.54
CA GLY A 180 3.99 20.29 2.23
C GLY A 180 4.20 20.35 3.74
N LEU A 181 5.40 20.77 4.17
CA LEU A 181 5.74 20.91 5.58
C LEU A 181 4.90 21.98 6.30
N SER A 182 4.54 23.08 5.62
CA SER A 182 3.72 24.14 6.21
C SER A 182 2.25 23.73 6.40
N TYR A 183 1.81 22.61 5.79
CA TYR A 183 0.54 21.94 6.07
C TYR A 183 0.72 20.67 6.94
N GLY A 184 1.93 20.41 7.42
CA GLY A 184 2.24 19.25 8.26
C GLY A 184 2.35 17.92 7.50
N SER A 185 2.54 17.95 6.18
CA SER A 185 2.83 16.76 5.37
C SER A 185 4.34 16.47 5.33
N GLY A 186 4.74 15.20 5.36
CA GLY A 186 6.14 14.78 5.31
C GLY A 186 6.63 13.98 6.53
N ASP A 187 5.76 13.65 7.48
CA ASP A 187 6.10 12.83 8.65
C ASP A 187 6.26 11.34 8.33
N ALA A 188 5.60 10.84 7.28
CA ALA A 188 5.86 9.50 6.76
C ALA A 188 7.19 9.47 6.00
N VAL A 189 7.37 10.38 5.04
CA VAL A 189 8.59 10.51 4.23
C VAL A 189 8.53 11.80 3.40
N ILE A 190 9.67 12.43 3.14
CA ILE A 190 9.84 13.37 2.02
C ILE A 190 10.32 12.55 0.82
N GLY A 191 9.42 12.24 -0.10
CA GLY A 191 9.61 11.22 -1.14
C GLY A 191 9.45 11.78 -2.55
N ILE A 192 10.54 11.87 -3.32
CA ILE A 192 10.55 12.39 -4.70
C ILE A 192 10.53 11.22 -5.68
N ASN A 193 9.59 11.19 -6.62
CA ASN A 193 9.73 10.40 -7.84
C ASN A 193 10.62 11.19 -8.81
N PRO A 194 11.81 10.69 -9.19
CA PRO A 194 12.70 11.42 -10.08
C PRO A 194 12.24 11.28 -11.54
N ASN A 195 12.24 12.38 -12.29
CA ASN A 195 12.11 12.34 -13.75
C ASN A 195 13.38 11.76 -14.43
N ASN A 196 14.54 11.91 -13.80
CA ASN A 196 15.82 11.34 -14.23
C ASN A 196 16.37 10.35 -13.18
N ASP A 197 16.27 9.05 -13.49
CA ASP A 197 16.72 7.93 -12.66
C ASP A 197 18.22 7.60 -12.83
N SER A 198 19.08 8.59 -13.09
CA SER A 198 20.53 8.40 -13.06
C SER A 198 21.07 8.51 -11.64
N VAL A 199 22.12 7.74 -11.32
CA VAL A 199 22.78 7.77 -10.00
C VAL A 199 23.18 9.19 -9.58
N GLU A 200 23.63 10.03 -10.53
CA GLU A 200 24.01 11.42 -10.26
C GLU A 200 22.80 12.28 -9.87
N SER A 201 21.71 12.20 -10.64
CA SER A 201 20.46 12.93 -10.37
C SER A 201 19.86 12.51 -9.02
N VAL A 202 19.73 11.20 -8.81
CA VAL A 202 19.23 10.62 -7.55
C VAL A 202 20.09 11.04 -6.36
N SER A 203 21.43 10.97 -6.49
CA SER A 203 22.35 11.42 -5.43
C SER A 203 22.17 12.91 -5.12
N ARG A 204 22.01 13.76 -6.14
CA ARG A 204 21.80 15.21 -5.96
C ARG A 204 20.52 15.49 -5.17
N LEU A 205 19.41 14.83 -5.51
CA LEU A 205 18.13 14.98 -4.83
C LEU A 205 18.18 14.47 -3.37
N LEU A 206 18.88 13.37 -3.13
CA LEU A 206 19.11 12.83 -1.79
C LEU A 206 19.91 13.79 -0.89
N HIS A 207 21.01 14.35 -1.40
CA HIS A 207 21.78 15.34 -0.65
C HIS A 207 20.95 16.60 -0.37
N MET A 208 20.26 17.12 -1.39
CA MET A 208 19.42 18.32 -1.24
C MET A 208 18.34 18.14 -0.16
N THR A 209 17.61 17.03 -0.18
CA THR A 209 16.58 16.73 0.83
C THR A 209 17.18 16.52 2.21
N HIS A 210 18.29 15.79 2.30
CA HIS A 210 18.99 15.57 3.56
C HIS A 210 19.51 16.87 4.18
N ASP A 211 20.20 17.71 3.41
CA ASP A 211 20.74 18.99 3.87
C ASP A 211 19.61 19.92 4.34
N PHE A 212 18.48 19.94 3.63
CA PHE A 212 17.30 20.69 4.04
C PHE A 212 16.72 20.16 5.37
N MET A 213 16.58 18.84 5.52
CA MET A 213 16.13 18.22 6.76
C MET A 213 17.07 18.54 7.93
N GLN A 214 18.39 18.50 7.73
CA GLN A 214 19.37 18.84 8.76
C GLN A 214 19.31 20.33 9.15
N LYS A 215 19.21 21.24 8.17
CA LYS A 215 19.10 22.70 8.41
C LYS A 215 17.91 23.02 9.32
N TRP A 216 16.76 22.39 9.08
CA TRP A 216 15.52 22.63 9.81
C TRP A 216 15.26 21.65 10.96
N GLN A 217 16.18 20.72 11.22
CA GLN A 217 16.05 19.67 12.24
C GLN A 217 14.73 18.89 12.14
N ILE A 218 14.34 18.54 10.90
CA ILE A 218 13.05 17.90 10.62
C ILE A 218 13.14 16.41 11.00
N PRO A 219 12.33 15.91 11.94
CA PRO A 219 12.34 14.51 12.34
C PRO A 219 11.52 13.69 11.35
N THR A 220 12.16 13.30 10.25
CA THR A 220 11.58 12.44 9.20
C THR A 220 12.68 11.67 8.46
N GLN A 221 12.32 11.07 7.33
CA GLN A 221 13.19 10.34 6.41
C GLN A 221 13.05 10.94 5.00
N ASN A 222 14.16 10.96 4.25
CA ASN A 222 14.14 11.23 2.82
C ASN A 222 14.12 9.92 2.01
N CYS A 223 13.54 10.00 0.82
CA CYS A 223 13.53 8.94 -0.17
C CYS A 223 13.50 9.54 -1.58
N VAL A 224 14.22 8.92 -2.52
CA VAL A 224 14.05 9.18 -3.96
C VAL A 224 13.64 7.87 -4.60
N LEU A 225 12.43 7.83 -5.16
CA LEU A 225 11.72 6.64 -5.65
C LEU A 225 12.24 6.20 -7.03
N ALA A 226 13.55 6.04 -7.10
CA ALA A 226 14.30 5.50 -8.23
C ALA A 226 14.21 3.96 -8.28
N HIS A 227 14.70 3.32 -9.34
CA HIS A 227 14.91 1.87 -9.30
C HIS A 227 15.88 1.50 -8.16
N ILE A 228 15.62 0.40 -7.43
CA ILE A 228 16.38 0.03 -6.22
C ILE A 228 17.89 -0.08 -6.47
N THR A 229 18.30 -0.58 -7.65
CA THR A 229 19.73 -0.70 -7.98
C THR A 229 20.41 0.65 -8.19
N THR A 230 19.70 1.67 -8.69
CA THR A 230 20.20 3.05 -8.78
C THR A 230 20.40 3.62 -7.38
N GLN A 231 19.43 3.43 -6.48
CA GLN A 231 19.52 3.86 -5.09
C GLN A 231 20.67 3.19 -4.35
N MET A 232 20.85 1.87 -4.50
CA MET A 232 21.99 1.14 -3.92
C MET A 232 23.34 1.68 -4.41
N GLN A 233 23.45 2.02 -5.70
CA GLN A 233 24.67 2.62 -6.26
C GLN A 233 24.91 4.04 -5.73
N ALA A 234 23.85 4.84 -5.55
CA ALA A 234 23.92 6.17 -4.95
C ALA A 234 24.40 6.09 -3.49
N LEU A 235 23.81 5.18 -2.70
CA LEU A 235 24.19 4.93 -1.31
C LEU A 235 25.67 4.53 -1.17
N ARG A 236 26.13 3.58 -2.00
CA ARG A 236 27.55 3.18 -2.05
C ARG A 236 28.52 4.29 -2.40
N LYS A 237 28.03 5.35 -3.07
CA LYS A 237 28.80 6.55 -3.41
C LYS A 237 28.68 7.65 -2.33
N GLY A 238 27.99 7.37 -1.23
CA GLY A 238 27.84 8.25 -0.07
C GLY A 238 26.57 9.09 -0.07
N ALA A 239 25.59 8.83 -0.94
CA ALA A 239 24.32 9.57 -0.89
C ALA A 239 23.53 9.23 0.39
N PRO A 240 22.97 10.23 1.10
CA PRO A 240 22.27 10.01 2.36
C PRO A 240 20.85 9.48 2.11
N ILE A 241 20.63 8.18 2.31
CA ILE A 241 19.32 7.52 2.13
C ILE A 241 18.77 7.09 3.49
N ALA A 242 17.56 7.54 3.84
CA ALA A 242 16.87 7.10 5.06
C ALA A 242 15.85 5.97 4.81
N LEU A 243 15.18 5.96 3.65
CA LEU A 243 14.34 4.85 3.17
C LEU A 243 14.76 4.46 1.75
N MET A 244 14.78 3.16 1.47
CA MET A 244 15.03 2.65 0.12
C MET A 244 13.73 2.11 -0.48
N PHE A 245 13.40 2.65 -1.66
CA PHE A 245 12.15 2.38 -2.36
C PHE A 245 12.26 1.23 -3.37
N GLN A 246 11.16 0.52 -3.63
CA GLN A 246 10.98 -0.27 -4.84
C GLN A 246 9.49 -0.56 -5.12
N SER A 247 9.06 -0.48 -6.39
CA SER A 247 7.77 -1.03 -6.81
C SER A 247 7.83 -2.56 -6.88
N LEU A 248 6.83 -3.23 -6.34
CA LEU A 248 6.73 -4.70 -6.30
C LEU A 248 5.44 -5.20 -6.93
N ALA A 249 5.46 -6.45 -7.39
CA ALA A 249 4.31 -7.18 -7.91
C ALA A 249 4.21 -8.59 -7.28
N GLY A 250 3.05 -9.21 -7.44
CA GLY A 250 2.65 -10.48 -6.87
C GLY A 250 3.10 -11.71 -7.66
N THR A 251 3.90 -11.54 -8.72
CA THR A 251 4.47 -12.64 -9.51
C THR A 251 5.96 -12.41 -9.79
N GLN A 252 6.72 -13.50 -9.87
CA GLN A 252 8.14 -13.45 -10.24
C GLN A 252 8.30 -12.81 -11.64
N LYS A 253 7.42 -13.15 -12.59
CA LYS A 253 7.46 -12.61 -13.96
C LYS A 253 7.30 -11.08 -13.99
N ALA A 254 6.41 -10.53 -13.18
CA ALA A 254 6.22 -9.08 -13.08
C ALA A 254 7.42 -8.40 -12.42
N ASN A 255 7.95 -8.97 -11.33
CA ASN A 255 9.14 -8.45 -10.65
C ASN A 255 10.38 -8.49 -11.55
N GLU A 256 10.56 -9.55 -12.35
CA GLU A 256 11.62 -9.63 -13.37
C GLU A 256 11.48 -8.52 -14.43
N ALA A 257 10.24 -8.18 -14.82
CA ALA A 257 9.98 -7.06 -15.74
C ALA A 257 10.30 -5.70 -15.10
N PHE A 258 10.12 -5.56 -13.78
CA PHE A 258 10.60 -4.42 -13.01
C PHE A 258 12.12 -4.43 -12.77
N GLY A 259 12.82 -5.53 -13.06
CA GLY A 259 14.26 -5.65 -12.85
C GLY A 259 14.66 -5.98 -11.40
N VAL A 260 13.76 -6.57 -10.62
CA VAL A 260 13.97 -6.91 -9.21
C VAL A 260 13.66 -8.38 -8.91
N ASN A 261 14.37 -8.93 -7.94
CA ASN A 261 14.15 -10.27 -7.38
C ASN A 261 14.52 -10.29 -5.89
N LYS A 262 14.37 -11.44 -5.23
CA LYS A 262 14.72 -11.59 -3.82
C LYS A 262 16.17 -11.23 -3.53
N GLU A 263 17.12 -11.66 -4.35
CA GLU A 263 18.55 -11.41 -4.09
C GLU A 263 18.87 -9.91 -4.04
N ILE A 264 18.32 -9.13 -4.97
CA ILE A 264 18.48 -7.66 -4.99
C ILE A 264 17.84 -7.02 -3.75
N LEU A 265 16.64 -7.46 -3.37
CA LEU A 265 15.94 -6.93 -2.20
C LEU A 265 16.65 -7.27 -0.89
N ASP A 266 17.19 -8.48 -0.75
CA ASP A 266 18.01 -8.88 0.40
C ASP A 266 19.27 -8.01 0.49
N GLU A 267 19.98 -7.82 -0.63
CA GLU A 267 21.18 -6.99 -0.69
C GLU A 267 20.88 -5.53 -0.33
N ALA A 268 19.81 -4.97 -0.88
CA ALA A 268 19.32 -3.63 -0.58
C ALA A 268 18.95 -3.45 0.89
N TYR A 269 18.21 -4.40 1.46
CA TYR A 269 17.80 -4.39 2.86
C TYR A 269 19.03 -4.43 3.79
N HIS A 270 19.99 -5.31 3.52
CA HIS A 270 21.23 -5.39 4.28
C HIS A 270 22.09 -4.13 4.14
N LEU A 271 22.16 -3.56 2.94
CA LEU A 271 22.89 -2.32 2.69
C LEU A 271 22.28 -1.16 3.50
N MET A 272 20.95 -1.02 3.50
CA MET A 272 20.29 0.03 4.28
C MET A 272 20.50 -0.11 5.79
N LEU A 273 20.49 -1.35 6.31
CA LEU A 273 20.75 -1.59 7.74
C LEU A 273 22.19 -1.28 8.17
N THR A 274 23.14 -1.19 7.23
CA THR A 274 24.57 -1.02 7.52
C THR A 274 25.12 0.34 7.11
N GLU A 275 24.59 0.93 6.05
CA GLU A 275 25.06 2.20 5.45
C GLU A 275 24.00 3.29 5.36
N GLY A 276 22.71 2.97 5.57
CA GLY A 276 21.62 3.94 5.57
C GLY A 276 21.74 4.97 6.71
N THR A 277 21.07 6.11 6.56
CA THR A 277 21.11 7.20 7.56
C THR A 277 20.06 7.06 8.66
N SER A 278 19.11 6.14 8.50
CA SER A 278 17.99 5.97 9.43
C SER A 278 18.33 5.07 10.62
N THR A 279 17.57 5.23 11.71
CA THR A 279 17.75 4.40 12.93
C THR A 279 17.28 2.97 12.70
N GLY A 280 16.22 2.77 11.93
CA GLY A 280 15.66 1.44 11.62
C GLY A 280 14.93 0.80 12.81
N PRO A 281 14.52 -0.48 12.73
CA PRO A 281 14.97 -1.48 11.75
C PRO A 281 14.16 -1.50 10.45
N ASN A 282 13.11 -0.72 10.34
CA ASN A 282 12.26 -0.69 9.16
C ASN A 282 12.79 0.37 8.19
N VAL A 283 13.46 -0.07 7.12
CA VAL A 283 14.23 0.81 6.22
C VAL A 283 13.79 0.74 4.75
N MET A 284 12.82 -0.14 4.46
CA MET A 284 12.28 -0.32 3.11
C MET A 284 10.95 0.43 2.95
N TYR A 285 10.72 0.90 1.73
CA TYR A 285 9.46 1.45 1.26
C TYR A 285 9.06 0.69 -0.02
N PHE A 286 7.87 0.08 -0.03
CA PHE A 286 7.34 -0.55 -1.24
C PHE A 286 6.04 0.10 -1.72
N GLU A 287 5.89 0.16 -3.04
CA GLU A 287 4.61 0.48 -3.69
C GLU A 287 4.07 -0.73 -4.46
N THR A 288 2.76 -0.88 -4.43
CA THR A 288 2.01 -1.98 -5.05
C THR A 288 0.81 -1.41 -5.82
N GLY A 289 -0.03 -2.23 -6.43
CA GLY A 289 -1.25 -1.73 -7.07
C GLY A 289 -1.94 -2.78 -7.92
N GLN A 290 -3.26 -2.89 -7.74
CA GLN A 290 -4.08 -3.78 -8.55
C GLN A 290 -3.95 -3.42 -10.04
N GLY A 291 -3.52 -4.40 -10.83
CA GLY A 291 -3.44 -4.30 -12.29
C GLY A 291 -2.04 -4.25 -12.86
N SER A 292 -1.00 -4.13 -12.02
CA SER A 292 0.40 -4.14 -12.49
C SER A 292 0.72 -5.37 -13.36
N GLU A 293 0.28 -6.55 -12.93
CA GLU A 293 0.57 -7.81 -13.61
C GLU A 293 -0.26 -7.99 -14.87
N VAL A 294 -1.51 -7.51 -14.87
CA VAL A 294 -2.40 -7.54 -16.05
C VAL A 294 -1.82 -6.67 -17.16
N SER A 295 -1.37 -5.46 -16.83
CA SER A 295 -0.71 -4.54 -17.77
C SER A 295 0.57 -5.13 -18.37
N LEU A 296 1.28 -5.97 -17.62
CA LEU A 296 2.51 -6.64 -18.05
C LEU A 296 2.28 -8.03 -18.65
N ASN A 297 1.02 -8.48 -18.83
CA ASN A 297 0.67 -9.85 -19.26
C ASN A 297 1.40 -10.93 -18.43
N SER A 298 1.41 -10.73 -17.12
CA SER A 298 2.12 -11.52 -16.13
C SER A 298 1.21 -11.97 -14.97
N ASP A 299 -0.10 -11.94 -15.19
CA ASP A 299 -1.15 -12.28 -14.24
C ASP A 299 -1.38 -13.79 -14.10
N HIS A 300 -0.96 -14.60 -15.09
CA HIS A 300 -1.14 -16.06 -15.09
C HIS A 300 -2.62 -16.52 -14.93
N GLY A 301 -3.56 -15.72 -15.42
CA GLY A 301 -5.00 -15.93 -15.31
C GLY A 301 -5.55 -15.74 -13.88
N VAL A 302 -4.78 -15.09 -13.01
CA VAL A 302 -5.17 -14.79 -11.62
C VAL A 302 -5.77 -13.39 -11.56
N ASP A 303 -6.81 -13.21 -10.75
CA ASP A 303 -7.45 -11.91 -10.58
C ASP A 303 -6.56 -10.90 -9.86
N MET A 304 -6.77 -9.61 -10.16
CA MET A 304 -5.92 -8.52 -9.68
C MET A 304 -5.86 -8.46 -8.14
N GLN A 305 -6.97 -8.71 -7.45
CA GLN A 305 -7.02 -8.63 -5.98
C GLN A 305 -6.18 -9.74 -5.33
N THR A 306 -6.19 -10.95 -5.91
CA THR A 306 -5.35 -12.05 -5.40
C THR A 306 -3.87 -11.79 -5.67
N LEU A 307 -3.52 -11.21 -6.81
CA LEU A 307 -2.14 -10.81 -7.11
C LEU A 307 -1.65 -9.69 -6.17
N GLU A 308 -2.49 -8.70 -5.90
CA GLU A 308 -2.16 -7.63 -4.96
C GLU A 308 -1.97 -8.14 -3.53
N ALA A 309 -2.80 -9.09 -3.08
CA ALA A 309 -2.58 -9.79 -1.82
C ALA A 309 -1.22 -10.51 -1.77
N ARG A 310 -0.78 -11.08 -2.90
CA ARG A 310 0.54 -11.73 -3.01
C ARG A 310 1.67 -10.72 -2.96
N THR A 311 1.50 -9.54 -3.54
CA THR A 311 2.47 -8.44 -3.40
C THR A 311 2.69 -8.08 -1.93
N TYR A 312 1.63 -8.02 -1.12
CA TYR A 312 1.75 -7.80 0.33
C TYR A 312 2.45 -8.95 1.06
N GLY A 313 2.13 -10.19 0.68
CA GLY A 313 2.79 -11.38 1.19
C GLY A 313 4.27 -11.46 0.85
N TYR A 314 4.67 -10.90 -0.29
CA TYR A 314 6.06 -10.73 -0.69
C TYR A 314 6.72 -9.61 0.14
N ALA A 315 6.12 -8.43 0.18
CA ALA A 315 6.64 -7.24 0.86
C ALA A 315 6.91 -7.47 2.36
N ARG A 316 6.05 -8.23 3.08
CA ARG A 316 6.22 -8.47 4.53
C ARG A 316 7.55 -9.14 4.90
N HIS A 317 8.21 -9.83 3.96
CA HIS A 317 9.49 -10.51 4.20
C HIS A 317 10.56 -9.52 4.68
N TRP A 318 10.62 -8.32 4.09
CA TRP A 318 11.61 -7.28 4.40
C TRP A 318 11.16 -6.27 5.46
N LYS A 319 10.02 -6.51 6.12
CA LYS A 319 9.52 -5.69 7.24
C LYS A 319 9.59 -4.18 6.93
N PRO A 320 8.94 -3.72 5.87
CA PRO A 320 9.04 -2.33 5.42
C PRO A 320 8.54 -1.35 6.48
N PHE A 321 9.03 -0.11 6.40
CA PHE A 321 8.52 0.99 7.20
C PHE A 321 7.14 1.42 6.72
N MET A 322 6.91 1.37 5.41
CA MET A 322 5.68 1.78 4.79
C MET A 322 5.45 1.00 3.49
N VAL A 323 4.19 0.66 3.25
CA VAL A 323 3.70 0.10 1.98
C VAL A 323 2.41 0.82 1.62
N ASN A 324 2.26 1.28 0.38
CA ASN A 324 0.97 1.77 -0.13
C ASN A 324 0.65 1.13 -1.47
N ASN A 325 -0.65 1.04 -1.74
CA ASN A 325 -1.14 0.78 -3.08
C ASN A 325 -1.05 2.07 -3.92
N VAL A 326 -1.12 1.92 -5.24
CA VAL A 326 -1.37 2.95 -6.26
C VAL A 326 -2.29 2.36 -7.34
N SER A 327 -3.39 1.73 -6.91
CA SER A 327 -4.28 0.94 -7.77
C SER A 327 -4.98 1.78 -8.85
N GLY A 328 -5.28 3.05 -8.59
CA GLY A 328 -5.82 3.98 -9.58
C GLY A 328 -4.76 4.77 -10.37
N PHE A 329 -3.50 4.29 -10.43
CA PHE A 329 -2.43 4.98 -11.17
C PHE A 329 -2.35 4.55 -12.64
N ILE A 330 -2.78 3.33 -12.98
CA ILE A 330 -2.62 2.78 -14.33
C ILE A 330 -3.64 3.41 -15.30
N GLY A 331 -4.94 3.19 -15.07
CA GLY A 331 -5.95 3.61 -16.06
C GLY A 331 -7.28 2.87 -15.93
N PRO A 332 -8.31 3.31 -16.68
CA PRO A 332 -9.63 2.67 -16.74
C PRO A 332 -9.61 1.22 -17.22
N GLU A 333 -8.53 0.78 -17.86
CA GLU A 333 -8.28 -0.61 -18.24
C GLU A 333 -8.15 -1.55 -17.04
N THR A 334 -7.70 -1.05 -15.89
CA THR A 334 -7.59 -1.81 -14.64
C THR A 334 -8.77 -1.51 -13.71
N LEU A 335 -9.03 -0.22 -13.44
CA LEU A 335 -10.16 0.26 -12.63
C LEU A 335 -10.89 1.39 -13.35
N TYR A 336 -12.12 1.11 -13.82
CA TYR A 336 -12.83 1.99 -14.75
C TYR A 336 -13.37 3.28 -14.13
N ASP A 337 -13.95 3.19 -12.94
CA ASP A 337 -14.66 4.29 -12.28
C ASP A 337 -14.35 4.39 -10.78
N GLY A 338 -14.73 5.51 -10.17
CA GLY A 338 -14.50 5.77 -8.75
C GLY A 338 -15.06 4.69 -7.82
N ARG A 339 -16.15 4.01 -8.20
CA ARG A 339 -16.68 2.88 -7.43
C ARG A 339 -15.70 1.71 -7.38
N GLN A 340 -15.04 1.40 -8.49
CA GLN A 340 -14.03 0.35 -8.55
C GLN A 340 -12.78 0.74 -7.75
N VAL A 341 -12.35 2.00 -7.83
CA VAL A 341 -11.23 2.55 -7.04
C VAL A 341 -11.50 2.46 -5.55
N ILE A 342 -12.61 3.02 -5.05
CA ILE A 342 -13.00 2.97 -3.64
C ILE A 342 -13.04 1.51 -3.14
N ARG A 343 -13.56 0.59 -3.97
CA ARG A 343 -13.62 -0.83 -3.60
C ARG A 343 -12.23 -1.46 -3.51
N ALA A 344 -11.36 -1.18 -4.48
CA ALA A 344 -9.99 -1.68 -4.50
C ALA A 344 -9.20 -1.16 -3.30
N ASP A 345 -9.28 0.13 -2.98
CA ASP A 345 -8.56 0.73 -1.83
C ASP A 345 -8.97 0.11 -0.49
N LEU A 346 -10.26 -0.19 -0.31
CA LEU A 346 -10.74 -0.87 0.90
C LEU A 346 -10.27 -2.32 0.99
N GLU A 347 -10.20 -3.02 -0.14
CA GLU A 347 -9.67 -4.39 -0.22
C GLU A 347 -8.17 -4.39 0.08
N ASP A 348 -7.42 -3.49 -0.57
CA ASP A 348 -5.97 -3.31 -0.46
C ASP A 348 -5.58 -2.97 0.98
N LEU A 349 -6.28 -2.02 1.60
CA LEU A 349 -6.04 -1.65 2.99
C LEU A 349 -6.23 -2.84 3.94
N PHE A 350 -7.34 -3.57 3.79
CA PHE A 350 -7.64 -4.73 4.62
C PHE A 350 -6.60 -5.84 4.43
N MET A 351 -6.28 -6.17 3.17
CA MET A 351 -5.34 -7.23 2.85
C MET A 351 -3.93 -6.88 3.32
N GLY A 352 -3.45 -5.65 3.08
CA GLY A 352 -2.14 -5.18 3.55
C GLY A 352 -2.04 -5.20 5.07
N LYS A 353 -3.07 -4.71 5.78
CA LYS A 353 -3.13 -4.79 7.25
C LYS A 353 -3.18 -6.22 7.74
N LEU A 354 -3.95 -7.11 7.12
CA LEU A 354 -3.99 -8.52 7.54
C LEU A 354 -2.66 -9.25 7.28
N HIS A 355 -1.81 -8.76 6.37
CA HIS A 355 -0.42 -9.23 6.23
C HIS A 355 0.52 -8.69 7.31
N GLY A 356 0.07 -7.79 8.19
CA GLY A 356 0.88 -7.20 9.25
C GLY A 356 1.63 -5.93 8.84
N LEU A 357 1.28 -5.32 7.72
CA LEU A 357 2.02 -4.18 7.16
C LEU A 357 1.54 -2.83 7.74
N PRO A 358 2.44 -1.84 7.88
CA PRO A 358 2.09 -0.44 8.07
C PRO A 358 1.52 0.13 6.74
N MET A 359 0.27 -0.26 6.43
CA MET A 359 -0.36 -0.02 5.14
C MET A 359 -0.95 1.40 5.03
N GLY A 360 -0.46 2.18 4.08
CA GLY A 360 -1.05 3.43 3.59
C GLY A 360 -1.86 3.19 2.32
N ILE A 361 -2.56 4.22 1.85
CA ILE A 361 -3.40 4.16 0.65
C ILE A 361 -3.16 5.39 -0.21
N ALA A 362 -3.01 5.17 -1.51
CA ALA A 362 -3.07 6.21 -2.53
C ALA A 362 -4.40 6.11 -3.27
N PRO A 363 -5.43 6.89 -2.89
CA PRO A 363 -6.71 6.90 -3.58
C PRO A 363 -6.61 7.71 -4.89
N THR A 364 -5.61 7.37 -5.70
CA THR A 364 -5.26 8.05 -6.95
C THR A 364 -6.29 7.80 -8.04
N TYR A 365 -6.40 8.74 -8.97
CA TYR A 365 -7.00 8.51 -10.28
C TYR A 365 -6.24 9.24 -11.39
N THR A 366 -6.41 8.78 -12.62
CA THR A 366 -5.87 9.46 -13.81
C THR A 366 -6.99 10.17 -14.56
N ASN A 367 -6.63 11.24 -15.29
CA ASN A 367 -7.58 12.11 -16.01
C ASN A 367 -8.49 11.41 -17.05
N HIS A 368 -8.16 10.17 -17.44
CA HIS A 368 -8.92 9.39 -18.43
C HIS A 368 -9.77 8.27 -17.80
N MET A 369 -9.75 8.13 -16.47
CA MET A 369 -10.71 7.31 -15.73
C MET A 369 -12.06 8.02 -15.61
N ARG A 370 -13.11 7.25 -15.33
CA ARG A 370 -14.41 7.78 -14.91
C ARG A 370 -14.43 7.97 -13.39
N ALA A 371 -13.50 8.76 -12.89
CA ALA A 371 -13.35 9.12 -11.49
C ALA A 371 -12.99 10.60 -11.39
N ASP A 372 -13.30 11.22 -10.25
CA ASP A 372 -12.91 12.60 -9.96
C ASP A 372 -12.46 12.77 -8.50
N GLN A 373 -12.09 14.00 -8.13
CA GLN A 373 -11.64 14.35 -6.78
C GLN A 373 -12.62 13.91 -5.69
N ASN A 374 -13.94 13.92 -5.94
CA ASN A 374 -14.91 13.51 -4.92
C ASN A 374 -14.83 12.01 -4.64
N ASP A 375 -14.59 11.19 -5.67
CA ASP A 375 -14.40 9.75 -5.50
C ASP A 375 -13.15 9.47 -4.65
N GLN A 376 -12.06 10.19 -4.92
CA GLN A 376 -10.83 10.16 -4.13
C GLN A 376 -11.10 10.56 -2.67
N GLU A 377 -11.78 11.68 -2.41
CA GLU A 377 -12.08 12.14 -1.06
C GLU A 377 -12.95 11.12 -0.30
N ILE A 378 -13.92 10.49 -0.97
CA ILE A 378 -14.73 9.42 -0.39
C ILE A 378 -13.86 8.21 -0.03
N ALA A 379 -12.96 7.78 -0.93
CA ALA A 379 -12.03 6.69 -0.66
C ALA A 379 -11.13 7.02 0.53
N GLY A 380 -10.56 8.23 0.56
CA GLY A 380 -9.71 8.76 1.63
C GLY A 380 -10.43 8.75 2.98
N MET A 381 -11.65 9.29 3.06
CA MET A 381 -12.43 9.29 4.30
C MET A 381 -12.74 7.88 4.82
N LEU A 382 -13.13 6.96 3.92
CA LEU A 382 -13.47 5.58 4.29
C LEU A 382 -12.23 4.79 4.76
N THR A 383 -11.11 4.95 4.07
CA THR A 383 -9.85 4.27 4.42
C THR A 383 -9.20 4.88 5.67
N ALA A 384 -9.42 6.17 5.93
CA ALA A 384 -8.90 6.84 7.12
C ALA A 384 -9.70 6.40 8.35
N LEU A 385 -11.02 6.30 8.20
CA LEU A 385 -11.89 5.67 9.18
C LEU A 385 -11.48 4.21 9.42
N ALA A 386 -11.12 3.46 8.38
CA ALA A 386 -10.61 2.09 8.47
C ALA A 386 -9.22 1.99 9.12
N GLY A 387 -8.54 3.12 9.33
CA GLY A 387 -7.29 3.22 10.07
C GLY A 387 -6.04 3.06 9.20
N ALA A 388 -6.06 3.51 7.94
CA ALA A 388 -4.85 3.66 7.12
C ALA A 388 -3.72 4.36 7.89
N ASN A 389 -2.49 3.92 7.64
CA ASN A 389 -1.31 4.42 8.35
C ASN A 389 -0.84 5.76 7.78
N PHE A 390 -0.99 5.96 6.48
CA PHE A 390 -0.61 7.19 5.79
C PHE A 390 -1.30 7.38 4.44
N TYR A 391 -1.22 8.62 3.95
CA TYR A 391 -1.59 9.06 2.59
C TYR A 391 -0.45 9.87 1.96
N MET A 392 -0.72 10.47 0.81
CA MET A 392 0.20 11.29 0.03
C MET A 392 -0.19 12.75 0.19
N GLY A 393 0.79 13.62 0.09
CA GLY A 393 0.61 15.05 -0.03
C GLY A 393 1.23 15.48 -1.33
N VAL A 394 0.38 15.82 -2.30
CA VAL A 394 0.77 16.40 -3.58
C VAL A 394 0.30 17.87 -3.61
N PRO A 395 1.11 18.82 -4.14
CA PRO A 395 0.68 20.21 -4.28
C PRO A 395 -0.64 20.31 -5.08
N GLY A 396 -1.69 20.82 -4.44
CA GLY A 396 -3.03 20.90 -5.05
C GLY A 396 -3.66 19.56 -5.43
N GLY A 397 -3.09 18.43 -5.03
CA GLY A 397 -3.54 17.09 -5.43
C GLY A 397 -3.25 16.73 -6.89
N ASP A 398 -2.45 17.54 -7.61
CA ASP A 398 -2.15 17.35 -9.04
C ASP A 398 -0.66 17.11 -9.25
N ASP A 399 -0.29 15.88 -9.62
CA ASP A 399 1.09 15.55 -9.92
C ASP A 399 1.41 15.90 -11.37
N VAL A 400 2.01 17.07 -11.57
CA VAL A 400 2.34 17.61 -12.90
C VAL A 400 3.39 16.81 -13.68
N MET A 401 4.14 15.91 -13.02
CA MET A 401 5.17 15.09 -13.66
C MET A 401 4.61 13.71 -14.03
N LEU A 402 3.90 13.07 -13.10
CA LEU A 402 3.30 11.75 -13.29
C LEU A 402 1.90 11.80 -13.94
N SER A 403 1.30 12.99 -14.08
CA SER A 403 0.04 13.25 -14.77
C SER A 403 -1.17 12.52 -14.17
N TYR A 404 -1.27 12.52 -12.84
CA TYR A 404 -2.37 11.90 -12.08
C TYR A 404 -2.75 12.77 -10.87
N GLN A 405 -3.88 12.45 -10.24
CA GLN A 405 -4.33 13.11 -9.02
C GLN A 405 -4.24 12.20 -7.81
N ASP A 406 -3.80 12.76 -6.68
CA ASP A 406 -3.69 12.12 -5.36
C ASP A 406 -4.16 13.09 -4.27
N THR A 407 -4.05 12.68 -3.01
CA THR A 407 -4.46 13.52 -1.88
C THR A 407 -3.58 14.76 -1.81
N SER A 408 -4.22 15.91 -1.60
CA SER A 408 -3.50 17.18 -1.46
C SER A 408 -3.03 17.41 -0.03
N TYR A 409 -2.10 18.35 0.15
CA TYR A 409 -1.71 18.83 1.49
C TYR A 409 -2.90 19.32 2.34
N HIS A 410 -3.97 19.81 1.70
CA HIS A 410 -5.16 20.31 2.40
C HIS A 410 -6.10 19.17 2.79
N ASP A 411 -6.25 18.17 1.93
CA ASP A 411 -7.07 16.97 2.20
C ASP A 411 -6.48 16.23 3.40
N ASP A 412 -5.17 16.05 3.39
CA ASP A 412 -4.37 15.47 4.47
C ASP A 412 -4.63 16.16 5.82
N ALA A 413 -4.45 17.48 5.87
CA ALA A 413 -4.73 18.26 7.08
C ALA A 413 -6.19 18.12 7.54
N SER A 414 -7.13 18.10 6.58
CA SER A 414 -8.56 17.94 6.84
C SER A 414 -8.91 16.55 7.39
N LEU A 415 -8.28 15.48 6.87
CA LEU A 415 -8.45 14.11 7.38
C LEU A 415 -8.00 13.99 8.84
N ARG A 416 -6.85 14.59 9.18
CA ARG A 416 -6.38 14.65 10.58
C ARG A 416 -7.38 15.38 11.47
N GLU A 417 -7.79 16.58 11.08
CA GLU A 417 -8.70 17.39 11.89
C GLU A 417 -10.06 16.72 12.06
N MET A 418 -10.65 16.21 10.97
CA MET A 418 -11.97 15.57 10.96
C MET A 418 -12.03 14.36 11.90
N LEU A 419 -10.96 13.57 11.95
CA LEU A 419 -10.90 12.35 12.76
C LEU A 419 -10.21 12.54 14.11
N GLY A 420 -9.75 13.75 14.43
CA GLY A 420 -8.98 14.04 15.64
C GLY A 420 -7.65 13.30 15.71
N LEU A 421 -7.04 13.01 14.57
CA LEU A 421 -5.75 12.32 14.45
C LEU A 421 -4.59 13.33 14.46
N ARG A 422 -3.41 12.85 14.84
CA ARG A 422 -2.19 13.66 14.94
C ARG A 422 -1.11 13.21 13.92
N PRO A 423 -0.15 14.09 13.55
CA PRO A 423 1.06 13.66 12.85
C PRO A 423 1.86 12.62 13.66
N LEU A 424 2.92 12.03 13.11
CA LEU A 424 3.85 11.21 13.90
C LEU A 424 4.46 12.02 15.05
N ARG A 425 4.72 11.36 16.18
CA ARG A 425 4.99 12.03 17.46
C ARG A 425 6.13 13.05 17.38
N GLU A 426 7.26 12.63 16.82
CA GLU A 426 8.45 13.46 16.70
C GLU A 426 8.17 14.66 15.78
N PHE A 427 7.41 14.44 14.71
CA PHE A 427 7.05 15.47 13.74
C PHE A 427 6.02 16.47 14.29
N GLU A 428 5.03 16.02 15.07
CA GLU A 428 4.08 16.88 15.77
C GLU A 428 4.82 17.88 16.68
N GLN A 429 5.81 17.41 17.45
CA GLN A 429 6.63 18.27 18.31
C GLN A 429 7.44 19.29 17.50
N TRP A 430 7.93 18.89 16.32
CA TRP A 430 8.62 19.80 15.41
C TRP A 430 7.67 20.86 14.83
N LEU A 431 6.47 20.46 14.39
CA LEU A 431 5.45 21.40 13.90
C LEU A 431 5.02 22.42 14.95
N GLU A 432 4.86 21.98 16.21
CA GLU A 432 4.55 22.88 17.34
C GLU A 432 5.70 23.86 17.61
N LYS A 433 6.95 23.39 17.57
CA LYS A 433 8.15 24.25 17.72
C LYS A 433 8.26 25.27 16.58
N MET A 434 7.86 24.89 15.36
CA MET A 434 7.87 25.75 14.19
C MET A 434 6.69 26.73 14.14
N GLY A 435 5.70 26.59 15.04
CA GLY A 435 4.49 27.41 15.04
C GLY A 435 3.49 27.06 13.94
N ILE A 436 3.69 25.95 13.21
CA ILE A 436 2.82 25.49 12.12
C ILE A 436 1.54 24.84 12.67
N MET A 437 1.66 24.16 13.82
CA MET A 437 0.58 23.42 14.43
C MET A 437 0.48 23.74 15.93
N GLU A 438 -0.72 23.77 16.47
CA GLU A 438 -0.97 23.83 17.90
C GLU A 438 -2.09 22.85 18.26
N ASN A 439 -1.84 21.95 19.23
CA ASN A 439 -2.85 20.98 19.69
C ASN A 439 -3.46 20.13 18.55
N GLY A 440 -2.65 19.77 17.55
CA GLY A 440 -3.07 18.96 16.41
C GLY A 440 -3.83 19.70 15.32
N ARG A 441 -3.89 21.05 15.37
CA ARG A 441 -4.56 21.90 14.39
C ARG A 441 -3.57 22.88 13.78
N LEU A 442 -3.72 23.13 12.48
CA LEU A 442 -2.92 24.15 11.80
C LEU A 442 -3.17 25.54 12.42
N THR A 443 -2.11 26.34 12.56
CA THR A 443 -2.18 27.72 13.02
C THR A 443 -2.47 28.68 11.85
N PRO A 444 -2.68 29.99 12.09
CA PRO A 444 -2.77 30.98 11.01
C PRO A 444 -1.52 31.12 10.13
N ASP A 445 -0.37 30.61 10.59
CA ASP A 445 0.91 30.66 9.85
C ASP A 445 1.10 29.43 8.94
N ALA A 446 0.21 28.43 9.02
CA ALA A 446 0.22 27.29 8.11
C ALA A 446 0.00 27.76 6.65
N GLY A 447 0.72 27.14 5.71
CA GLY A 447 0.73 27.58 4.31
C GLY A 447 1.66 28.77 4.02
N ASP A 448 2.14 29.53 5.02
CA ASP A 448 3.11 30.60 4.79
C ASP A 448 4.54 30.06 4.69
N LEU A 449 5.12 30.15 3.49
CA LEU A 449 6.48 29.67 3.24
C LEU A 449 7.57 30.57 3.85
N SER A 450 7.22 31.77 4.32
CA SER A 450 8.15 32.72 4.94
C SER A 450 8.79 32.17 6.23
N ILE A 451 8.14 31.19 6.88
CA ILE A 451 8.69 30.46 8.04
C ILE A 451 9.99 29.72 7.70
N PHE A 452 10.21 29.41 6.42
CA PHE A 452 11.43 28.79 5.90
C PHE A 452 12.40 29.81 5.27
N GLY A 453 12.22 31.09 5.56
CA GLY A 453 13.13 32.17 5.17
C GLY A 453 14.41 32.17 5.99
N GLU A 454 15.48 32.71 5.42
CA GLU A 454 16.69 33.02 6.20
C GLU A 454 16.42 34.30 7.00
N GLY A 455 16.32 34.16 8.32
CA GLY A 455 16.18 35.28 9.25
C GLY A 455 17.43 36.13 9.40
#